data_AF-A0A924LTV6-F1
#
_entry.id   AF-A0A924LTV6-F1
#
_cell.length_a   1.000
_cell.length_b   1.000
_cell.length_c   1.000
_cell.angle_alpha   90.00
_cell.angle_beta   90.00
_cell.angle_gamma   90.00
#
_symmetry.space_group_name_H-M   'P 1'
#
loop_
_entity.id
_entity.type
_entity.pdbx_description
1 polymer ?
#
loop_
_entity_poly.entity_id
_entity_poly.type
_entity_poly.pdbx_seq_one_letter_code
_entity_poly.pdbx_strand_id
1 'polypeptide(L)'
;MSHWKKQSLADDITNFLTLIEKYDPPIDVSKIYGIENTFLYKNDYIINIKDIVFNINSTISGTLPPDVTKISIYFEHLCEYDETKNSMTEDLIKSNYCFKLKIVGYDKNNVEYTNWWRLDQDIEGESEHKCTHPYYHFQAGGDELLSIDIGKTIFTGAPRIAHPPMDFFLGFHFIVNNFYNKKHFPFVKKMMSDEIYQSIIIRAQKRLWEPYFNAFNNGSTHLNFTKEKIFPLYSNY
;
A
#
# COMPACT_ATOMS: atom_id res chain seq x y z
N MET A 1 15.46 16.04 4.95
CA MET A 1 14.24 16.56 5.61
C MET A 1 13.26 17.31 4.69
N SER A 2 13.59 17.66 3.44
CA SER A 2 12.67 18.42 2.56
C SER A 2 11.45 17.64 2.05
N HIS A 3 11.54 16.32 1.92
CA HIS A 3 10.47 15.46 1.40
C HIS A 3 9.32 15.22 2.40
N TRP A 4 9.57 15.51 3.68
CA TRP A 4 8.62 15.39 4.80
C TRP A 4 8.00 16.75 5.16
N LYS A 5 7.77 17.63 4.17
CA LYS A 5 7.05 18.89 4.39
C LYS A 5 5.56 18.66 4.19
N LYS A 6 4.72 19.06 5.16
CA LYS A 6 3.25 18.90 5.09
C LYS A 6 2.68 19.53 3.82
N GLN A 7 3.17 20.71 3.46
CA GLN A 7 2.81 21.39 2.21
C GLN A 7 3.11 20.53 0.98
N SER A 8 4.28 19.90 0.91
CA SER A 8 4.63 19.03 -0.23
C SER A 8 3.70 17.82 -0.34
N LEU A 9 3.21 17.29 0.78
CA LEU A 9 2.28 16.17 0.78
C LEU A 9 0.87 16.60 0.34
N ALA A 10 0.41 17.77 0.80
CA ALA A 10 -0.84 18.37 0.35
C ALA A 10 -0.80 18.66 -1.16
N ASP A 11 0.29 19.25 -1.65
CA ASP A 11 0.52 19.51 -3.07
C ASP A 11 0.53 18.19 -3.87
N ASP A 12 1.14 17.13 -3.35
CA ASP A 12 1.15 15.80 -3.97
C ASP A 12 -0.28 15.23 -4.11
N ILE A 13 -1.14 15.42 -3.11
CA ILE A 13 -2.55 14.99 -3.16
C ILE A 13 -3.32 15.79 -4.21
N THR A 14 -3.20 17.12 -4.23
CA THR A 14 -3.88 17.97 -5.21
C THR A 14 -3.45 17.63 -6.64
N ASN A 15 -2.15 17.46 -6.86
CA ASN A 15 -1.60 17.06 -8.16
C ASN A 15 -2.06 15.66 -8.55
N PHE A 16 -2.11 14.72 -7.60
CA PHE A 16 -2.63 13.38 -7.84
C PHE A 16 -4.10 13.40 -8.27
N LEU A 17 -4.97 14.17 -7.59
CA LEU A 17 -6.38 14.30 -7.96
C LEU A 17 -6.54 14.90 -9.37
N THR A 18 -5.73 15.90 -9.72
CA THR A 18 -5.69 16.47 -11.08
C THR A 18 -5.32 15.41 -12.13
N LEU A 19 -4.38 14.51 -11.80
CA LEU A 19 -3.99 13.41 -12.68
C LEU A 19 -5.10 12.38 -12.82
N ILE A 20 -5.85 12.08 -11.75
CA ILE A 20 -7.02 11.21 -11.84
C ILE A 20 -8.06 11.81 -12.78
N GLU A 21 -8.38 13.10 -12.65
CA GLU A 21 -9.32 13.78 -13.56
C GLU A 21 -8.82 13.82 -15.01
N LYS A 22 -7.52 14.06 -15.21
CA LYS A 22 -6.89 14.10 -16.54
C LYS A 22 -6.93 12.75 -17.26
N TYR A 23 -6.68 11.66 -16.55
CA TYR A 23 -6.54 10.33 -17.15
C TYR A 23 -7.79 9.47 -17.05
N ASP A 24 -8.77 9.89 -16.25
CA ASP A 24 -10.06 9.24 -16.02
C ASP A 24 -9.95 7.71 -15.86
N PRO A 25 -9.11 7.23 -14.92
CA PRO A 25 -8.99 5.80 -14.69
C PRO A 25 -10.29 5.26 -14.06
N PRO A 26 -10.59 3.96 -14.21
CA PRO A 26 -11.76 3.33 -13.60
C PRO A 26 -11.53 3.10 -12.08
N ILE A 27 -11.29 4.19 -11.36
CA ILE A 27 -10.92 4.22 -9.94
C ILE A 27 -11.75 5.30 -9.27
N ASP A 28 -12.56 4.91 -8.27
CA ASP A 28 -13.29 5.84 -7.44
C ASP A 28 -12.36 6.40 -6.34
N VAL A 29 -12.06 7.69 -6.45
CA VAL A 29 -11.25 8.45 -5.48
C VAL A 29 -12.08 9.51 -4.76
N SER A 30 -13.43 9.44 -4.84
CA SER A 30 -14.33 10.46 -4.27
C SER A 30 -14.07 10.75 -2.79
N LYS A 31 -13.59 9.76 -2.05
CA LYS A 31 -13.25 9.86 -0.62
C LYS A 31 -11.93 10.54 -0.32
N ILE A 32 -11.11 10.83 -1.33
CA ILE A 32 -9.83 11.52 -1.17
C ILE A 32 -10.00 13.04 -1.18
N TYR A 33 -11.00 13.56 -1.89
CA TYR A 33 -11.24 15.00 -2.00
C TYR A 33 -11.39 15.64 -0.61
N GLY A 34 -10.63 16.71 -0.35
CA GLY A 34 -10.66 17.44 0.91
C GLY A 34 -9.65 16.96 1.95
N ILE A 35 -8.99 15.80 1.74
CA ILE A 35 -7.98 15.26 2.67
C ILE A 35 -6.75 16.18 2.70
N GLU A 36 -6.41 16.88 1.62
CA GLU A 36 -5.30 17.85 1.60
C GLU A 36 -5.44 18.92 2.70
N ASN A 37 -6.67 19.29 3.06
CA ASN A 37 -6.94 20.24 4.14
C ASN A 37 -6.62 19.65 5.52
N THR A 38 -6.73 18.34 5.70
CA THR A 38 -6.40 17.72 7.00
C THR A 38 -4.93 17.89 7.37
N PHE A 39 -4.03 17.96 6.38
CA PHE A 39 -2.59 18.20 6.60
C PHE A 39 -2.24 19.65 6.90
N LEU A 40 -2.99 20.60 6.34
CA LEU A 40 -2.69 22.02 6.49
C LEU A 40 -3.19 22.60 7.82
N TYR A 41 -4.28 22.05 8.36
CA TYR A 41 -4.98 22.64 9.51
C TYR A 41 -4.91 21.82 10.81
N LYS A 42 -4.36 20.59 10.78
CA LYS A 42 -4.11 19.79 12.00
C LYS A 42 -2.62 19.69 12.29
N ASN A 43 -2.28 19.67 13.59
CA ASN A 43 -0.91 19.43 14.04
C ASN A 43 -0.46 17.99 13.76
N ASP A 44 -1.38 17.09 13.46
CA ASP A 44 -1.09 15.67 13.31
C ASP A 44 -0.59 15.33 11.89
N TYR A 45 0.40 14.44 11.80
CA TYR A 45 0.98 13.97 10.54
C TYR A 45 0.31 12.66 10.10
N ILE A 46 -1.02 12.66 9.98
CA ILE A 46 -1.85 11.46 9.75
C ILE A 46 -2.46 11.49 8.36
N ILE A 47 -2.23 10.44 7.57
CA ILE A 47 -2.95 10.14 6.33
C ILE A 47 -3.97 9.04 6.64
N ASN A 48 -5.26 9.36 6.52
CA ASN A 48 -6.33 8.38 6.67
C ASN A 48 -7.21 8.38 5.44
N ILE A 49 -7.04 7.37 4.59
CA ILE A 49 -7.74 7.19 3.33
C ILE A 49 -8.54 5.91 3.42
N LYS A 50 -9.83 6.01 3.12
CA LYS A 50 -10.74 4.87 3.13
C LYS A 50 -11.50 4.81 1.83
N ASP A 51 -11.85 3.59 1.45
CA ASP A 51 -12.81 3.30 0.38
C ASP A 51 -12.42 3.85 -1.00
N ILE A 52 -11.13 3.79 -1.37
CA ILE A 52 -10.76 3.94 -2.78
C ILE A 52 -11.09 2.64 -3.48
N VAL A 53 -11.84 2.72 -4.58
CA VAL A 53 -12.30 1.51 -5.29
C VAL A 53 -11.67 1.45 -6.68
N PHE A 54 -10.81 0.48 -6.89
CA PHE A 54 -10.21 0.17 -8.19
C PHE A 54 -11.09 -0.85 -8.91
N ASN A 55 -11.72 -0.45 -10.02
CA ASN A 55 -12.59 -1.32 -10.80
C ASN A 55 -11.83 -1.90 -11.99
N ILE A 56 -11.84 -3.23 -12.08
CA ILE A 56 -11.12 -4.02 -13.06
C ILE A 56 -12.14 -4.95 -13.74
N ASN A 57 -12.65 -4.51 -14.89
CA ASN A 57 -13.57 -5.29 -15.72
C ASN A 57 -12.81 -6.28 -16.62
N SER A 58 -11.89 -7.04 -16.05
CA SER A 58 -11.15 -8.11 -16.72
C SER A 58 -10.65 -9.16 -15.72
N THR A 59 -10.26 -10.33 -16.21
CA THR A 59 -9.51 -11.29 -15.40
C THR A 59 -8.15 -10.70 -14.98
N ILE A 60 -7.74 -10.99 -13.74
CA ILE A 60 -6.40 -10.70 -13.26
C ILE A 60 -5.57 -11.98 -13.40
N SER A 61 -4.27 -11.82 -13.65
CA SER A 61 -3.37 -12.98 -13.81
C SER A 61 -3.32 -13.81 -12.54
N GLY A 62 -3.46 -15.13 -12.69
CA GLY A 62 -3.46 -16.06 -11.55
C GLY A 62 -4.73 -16.03 -10.70
N THR A 63 -5.80 -15.39 -11.17
CA THR A 63 -7.10 -15.42 -10.48
C THR A 63 -7.68 -16.84 -10.46
N LEU A 64 -8.10 -17.27 -9.28
CA LEU A 64 -8.90 -18.46 -9.06
C LEU A 64 -10.16 -18.09 -8.25
N PRO A 65 -11.37 -18.50 -8.67
CA PRO A 65 -11.69 -19.23 -9.91
C PRO A 65 -11.40 -18.44 -11.20
N PRO A 66 -11.03 -19.10 -12.32
CA PRO A 66 -10.59 -18.41 -13.54
C PRO A 66 -11.70 -17.70 -14.31
N ASP A 67 -12.96 -17.99 -14.00
CA ASP A 67 -14.15 -17.38 -14.61
C ASP A 67 -14.63 -16.09 -13.89
N VAL A 68 -13.90 -15.65 -12.86
CA VAL A 68 -14.08 -14.33 -12.24
C VAL A 68 -13.52 -13.24 -13.15
N THR A 69 -14.40 -12.38 -13.68
CA THR A 69 -14.04 -11.40 -14.71
C THR A 69 -14.34 -9.94 -14.34
N LYS A 70 -15.07 -9.71 -13.25
CA LYS A 70 -15.32 -8.38 -12.68
C LYS A 70 -14.71 -8.33 -11.30
N ILE A 71 -13.70 -7.50 -11.10
CA ILE A 71 -12.97 -7.40 -9.84
C ILE A 71 -12.96 -5.95 -9.37
N SER A 72 -13.30 -5.75 -8.10
CA SER A 72 -13.16 -4.48 -7.41
C SER A 72 -12.19 -4.65 -6.26
N ILE A 73 -11.18 -3.78 -6.19
CA ILE A 73 -10.23 -3.73 -5.07
C ILE A 73 -10.53 -2.48 -4.26
N TYR A 74 -10.91 -2.67 -3.00
CA TYR A 74 -11.12 -1.61 -2.04
C TYR A 74 -9.82 -1.41 -1.27
N PHE A 75 -9.25 -0.22 -1.36
CA PHE A 75 -8.02 0.15 -0.68
C PHE A 75 -8.32 1.07 0.50
N GLU A 76 -7.88 0.62 1.67
CA GLU A 76 -7.88 1.38 2.91
C GLU A 76 -6.44 1.56 3.39
N HIS A 77 -6.13 2.77 3.84
CA HIS A 77 -4.80 3.11 4.32
C HIS A 77 -4.84 4.11 5.47
N LEU A 78 -4.17 3.77 6.57
CA LEU A 78 -3.87 4.68 7.67
C LEU A 78 -2.36 4.71 7.86
N CYS A 79 -1.78 5.91 7.85
CA CYS A 79 -0.36 6.10 8.15
C CYS A 79 -0.18 7.37 8.95
N GLU A 80 0.35 7.21 10.17
CA GLU A 80 0.73 8.31 11.04
C GLU A 80 2.24 8.39 11.13
N TYR A 81 2.79 9.59 10.99
CA TYR A 81 4.23 9.82 11.09
C TYR A 81 4.61 10.51 12.39
N ASP A 82 5.74 10.11 12.95
CA ASP A 82 6.39 10.74 14.09
C ASP A 82 7.49 11.70 13.62
N GLU A 83 7.18 13.00 13.63
CA GLU A 83 8.11 14.04 13.20
C GLU A 83 9.28 14.27 14.18
N THR A 84 9.24 13.68 15.37
CA THR A 84 10.31 13.79 16.37
C THR A 84 11.47 12.84 16.09
N LYS A 85 11.23 11.79 15.30
CA LYS A 85 12.22 10.76 14.95
C LYS A 85 13.07 11.17 13.75
N ASN A 86 14.25 10.55 13.64
CA ASN A 86 15.13 10.72 12.49
C ASN A 86 15.03 9.50 11.56
N SER A 87 14.56 9.72 10.33
CA SER A 87 14.38 8.64 9.33
C SER A 87 15.67 7.89 8.99
N MET A 88 16.85 8.43 9.28
CA MET A 88 18.11 7.73 9.03
C MET A 88 18.43 6.69 10.10
N THR A 89 17.79 6.77 11.27
CA THR A 89 18.06 5.91 12.42
C THR A 89 16.83 5.15 12.89
N GLU A 90 15.63 5.64 12.57
CA GLU A 90 14.37 5.10 13.07
C GLU A 90 13.29 5.12 12.01
N ASP A 91 12.33 4.20 12.14
CA ASP A 91 11.11 4.24 11.37
C ASP A 91 10.20 5.36 11.88
N LEU A 92 9.80 6.24 10.95
CA LEU A 92 8.90 7.35 11.22
C LEU A 92 7.44 6.92 11.31
N ILE A 93 7.06 5.76 10.77
CA ILE A 93 5.68 5.28 10.81
C ILE A 93 5.36 4.77 12.22
N LYS A 94 4.26 5.27 12.79
CA LYS A 94 3.74 4.80 14.07
C LYS A 94 2.97 3.48 13.92
N SER A 95 2.84 2.75 15.03
CA SER A 95 2.28 1.40 15.11
C SER A 95 0.80 1.26 14.72
N ASN A 96 0.06 2.36 14.53
CA ASN A 96 -1.32 2.34 14.02
C ASN A 96 -1.40 2.27 12.49
N TYR A 97 -0.34 1.77 11.84
CA TYR A 97 -0.28 1.56 10.40
C TYR A 97 -1.37 0.60 9.92
N CYS A 98 -2.06 0.96 8.85
CA CYS A 98 -3.00 0.08 8.17
C CYS A 98 -2.79 0.19 6.66
N PHE A 99 -2.62 -0.96 6.00
CA PHE A 99 -2.65 -1.06 4.55
C PHE A 99 -3.45 -2.31 4.21
N LYS A 100 -4.67 -2.12 3.72
CA LYS A 100 -5.60 -3.23 3.49
C LYS A 100 -6.21 -3.14 2.10
N LEU A 101 -6.18 -4.26 1.40
CA LEU A 101 -6.82 -4.46 0.11
C LEU A 101 -7.92 -5.50 0.29
N LYS A 102 -9.18 -5.11 0.21
CA LYS A 102 -10.29 -6.07 0.05
C LYS A 102 -10.52 -6.30 -1.45
N ILE A 103 -10.39 -7.53 -1.89
CA ILE A 103 -10.58 -7.95 -3.28
C ILE A 103 -11.92 -8.64 -3.38
N VAL A 104 -12.83 -8.08 -4.16
CA VAL A 104 -14.15 -8.66 -4.44
C VAL A 104 -14.22 -8.97 -5.92
N GLY A 105 -14.60 -10.19 -6.27
CA GLY A 105 -14.74 -10.65 -7.64
C GLY A 105 -16.11 -11.27 -7.89
N TYR A 106 -16.59 -11.15 -9.13
CA TYR A 106 -17.83 -11.79 -9.57
C TYR A 106 -17.58 -12.67 -10.80
N ASP A 107 -18.13 -13.89 -10.76
CA ASP A 107 -18.19 -14.77 -11.93
C ASP A 107 -19.34 -14.40 -12.88
N LYS A 108 -19.48 -15.16 -13.98
CA LYS A 108 -20.54 -14.97 -14.98
C LYS A 108 -21.97 -15.13 -14.44
N ASN A 109 -22.14 -15.82 -13.32
CA ASN A 109 -23.43 -16.05 -12.65
C ASN A 109 -23.69 -15.01 -11.55
N ASN A 110 -22.82 -14.00 -11.41
CA ASN A 110 -22.81 -13.01 -10.32
C ASN A 110 -22.62 -13.65 -8.93
N VAL A 111 -21.94 -14.80 -8.84
CA VAL A 111 -21.48 -15.30 -7.54
C VAL A 111 -20.31 -14.43 -7.08
N GLU A 112 -20.41 -13.92 -5.86
CA GLU A 112 -19.38 -13.10 -5.23
C GLU A 112 -18.29 -13.97 -4.60
N TYR A 113 -17.04 -13.59 -4.83
CA TYR A 113 -15.85 -14.17 -4.23
C TYR A 113 -15.04 -13.06 -3.56
N THR A 114 -14.56 -13.28 -2.34
CA THR A 114 -13.85 -12.23 -1.58
C THR A 114 -12.54 -12.74 -0.98
N ASN A 115 -11.54 -11.86 -0.91
CA ASN A 115 -10.30 -12.09 -0.16
C ASN A 115 -9.70 -10.75 0.28
N TRP A 116 -8.71 -10.79 1.15
CA TRP A 116 -8.04 -9.62 1.69
C TRP A 116 -6.54 -9.77 1.59
N TRP A 117 -5.82 -8.70 1.29
CA TRP A 117 -4.38 -8.62 1.53
C TRP A 117 -4.10 -7.48 2.50
N ARG A 118 -3.10 -7.68 3.36
CA ARG A 118 -2.66 -6.68 4.33
C ARG A 118 -1.15 -6.52 4.26
N LEU A 119 -0.66 -5.28 4.39
CA LEU A 119 0.73 -5.00 4.72
C LEU A 119 0.70 -4.49 6.16
N ASP A 120 1.22 -5.29 7.08
CA ASP A 120 1.16 -5.02 8.51
C ASP A 120 2.56 -4.63 9.03
N GLN A 121 2.60 -3.82 10.09
CA GLN A 121 3.81 -3.46 10.83
C GLN A 121 3.81 -4.23 12.16
N ASP A 122 4.95 -4.80 12.54
CA ASP A 122 5.07 -5.47 13.84
C ASP A 122 5.06 -4.46 15.00
N ILE A 123 4.28 -4.75 16.04
CA ILE A 123 4.12 -3.89 17.22
C ILE A 123 5.06 -4.38 18.32
N GLU A 124 6.15 -3.63 18.53
CA GLU A 124 7.10 -3.95 19.60
C GLU A 124 6.42 -3.90 20.99
N GLY A 125 6.57 -4.97 21.76
CA GLY A 125 6.04 -5.06 23.14
C GLY A 125 4.72 -5.83 23.29
N GLU A 126 4.12 -6.30 22.20
CA GLU A 126 3.10 -7.34 22.26
C GLU A 126 3.72 -8.71 22.59
N SER A 127 2.88 -9.65 23.05
CA SER A 127 3.30 -11.00 23.49
C SER A 127 4.25 -11.69 22.52
N GLU A 128 5.16 -12.52 23.03
CA GLU A 128 6.11 -13.30 22.22
C GLU A 128 5.43 -13.97 21.01
N HIS A 129 5.95 -13.68 19.82
CA HIS A 129 5.40 -14.21 18.57
C HIS A 129 5.49 -15.73 18.52
N LYS A 130 4.38 -16.41 18.25
CA LYS A 130 4.33 -17.89 18.15
C LYS A 130 5.05 -18.43 16.92
N CYS A 131 5.18 -17.61 15.88
CA CYS A 131 5.82 -17.92 14.61
C CYS A 131 6.70 -16.75 14.17
N THR A 132 7.59 -16.97 13.21
CA THR A 132 8.41 -15.91 12.63
C THR A 132 7.57 -14.76 12.08
N HIS A 133 7.89 -13.53 12.48
CA HIS A 133 7.10 -12.33 12.19
C HIS A 133 8.00 -11.17 11.75
N PRO A 134 8.08 -10.85 10.44
CA PRO A 134 8.89 -9.73 9.95
C PRO A 134 8.30 -8.37 10.33
N TYR A 135 9.15 -7.37 10.54
CA TYR A 135 8.74 -6.02 10.94
C TYR A 135 7.75 -5.35 9.96
N TYR A 136 7.91 -5.58 8.66
CA TYR A 136 6.90 -5.28 7.65
C TYR A 136 6.67 -6.51 6.78
N HIS A 137 5.41 -6.92 6.62
CA HIS A 137 5.08 -8.12 5.85
C HIS A 137 3.72 -8.04 5.17
N PHE A 138 3.66 -8.58 3.95
CA PHE A 138 2.40 -8.85 3.28
C PHE A 138 1.81 -10.17 3.75
N GLN A 139 0.53 -10.17 4.09
CA GLN A 139 -0.25 -11.36 4.36
C GLN A 139 -1.49 -11.38 3.48
N ALA A 140 -1.76 -12.55 2.87
CA ALA A 140 -3.06 -12.83 2.27
C ALA A 140 -4.00 -13.40 3.35
N GLY A 141 -5.25 -12.95 3.32
CA GLY A 141 -6.27 -13.23 4.31
C GLY A 141 -6.23 -12.32 5.52
N GLY A 142 -6.64 -12.88 6.66
CA GLY A 142 -6.88 -12.14 7.89
C GLY A 142 -8.07 -12.71 8.66
N ASP A 143 -8.35 -12.15 9.84
CA ASP A 143 -9.51 -12.50 10.65
C ASP A 143 -10.83 -12.31 9.89
N GLU A 144 -10.84 -11.43 8.89
CA GLU A 144 -11.98 -11.22 8.00
C GLU A 144 -12.37 -12.50 7.25
N LEU A 145 -11.40 -13.38 6.92
CA LEU A 145 -11.68 -14.65 6.25
C LEU A 145 -12.42 -15.65 7.15
N LEU A 146 -12.34 -15.53 8.47
CA LEU A 146 -13.05 -16.42 9.40
C LEU A 146 -14.58 -16.29 9.27
N SER A 147 -15.04 -15.18 8.69
CA SER A 147 -16.46 -14.87 8.52
C SER A 147 -17.02 -15.26 7.14
N ILE A 148 -16.18 -15.73 6.21
CA ILE A 148 -16.61 -16.07 4.84
C ILE A 148 -16.70 -17.58 4.61
N ASP A 149 -17.57 -17.97 3.68
CA ASP A 149 -17.57 -19.30 3.09
C ASP A 149 -16.29 -19.47 2.25
N ILE A 150 -15.44 -20.43 2.61
CA ILE A 150 -14.16 -20.69 1.92
C ILE A 150 -14.39 -20.96 0.42
N GLY A 151 -15.51 -21.59 0.05
CA GLY A 151 -15.89 -21.83 -1.34
C GLY A 151 -16.16 -20.55 -2.15
N LYS A 152 -16.31 -19.41 -1.46
CA LYS A 152 -16.49 -18.06 -2.02
C LYS A 152 -15.24 -17.19 -1.81
N THR A 153 -14.06 -17.80 -1.81
CA THR A 153 -12.79 -17.06 -1.75
C THR A 153 -12.24 -16.84 -3.15
N ILE A 154 -11.79 -15.61 -3.44
CA ILE A 154 -10.99 -15.33 -4.65
C ILE A 154 -9.51 -15.37 -4.31
N PHE A 155 -8.71 -16.12 -5.06
CA PHE A 155 -7.27 -16.05 -4.94
C PHE A 155 -6.71 -15.27 -6.10
N THR A 156 -5.87 -14.29 -5.81
CA THR A 156 -5.00 -13.61 -6.78
C THR A 156 -3.57 -14.05 -6.53
N GLY A 157 -2.69 -13.96 -7.52
CA GLY A 157 -1.28 -14.28 -7.32
C GLY A 157 -0.67 -13.41 -6.22
N ALA A 158 -0.29 -13.98 -5.08
CA ALA A 158 0.22 -13.22 -3.93
C ALA A 158 1.62 -12.64 -4.21
N PRO A 159 1.90 -11.37 -3.80
CA PRO A 159 3.26 -10.86 -3.72
C PRO A 159 3.98 -11.70 -2.67
N ARG A 160 5.07 -12.32 -3.06
CA ARG A 160 5.93 -13.04 -2.13
C ARG A 160 6.87 -12.02 -1.52
N ILE A 161 7.07 -12.10 -0.19
CA ILE A 161 8.20 -11.57 0.60
C ILE A 161 8.00 -10.25 1.36
N ALA A 162 8.92 -10.04 2.32
CA ALA A 162 9.13 -8.78 3.03
C ALA A 162 9.16 -7.61 2.05
N HIS A 163 8.45 -6.55 2.39
CA HIS A 163 8.26 -5.40 1.51
C HIS A 163 8.56 -4.12 2.30
N PRO A 164 9.18 -3.10 1.69
CA PRO A 164 9.34 -1.81 2.34
C PRO A 164 7.99 -1.18 2.70
N PRO A 165 7.94 -0.27 3.68
CA PRO A 165 6.70 0.46 4.01
C PRO A 165 6.17 1.21 2.79
N MET A 166 4.84 1.37 2.72
CA MET A 166 4.18 2.14 1.67
C MET A 166 3.22 3.16 2.26
N ASP A 167 3.26 4.38 1.73
CA ASP A 167 2.20 5.38 1.88
C ASP A 167 1.11 5.16 0.85
N PHE A 168 0.10 6.02 0.88
CA PHE A 168 -0.98 6.05 -0.09
C PHE A 168 -0.51 6.01 -1.56
N PHE A 169 0.48 6.84 -1.92
CA PHE A 169 0.93 6.96 -3.31
C PHE A 169 1.62 5.69 -3.78
N LEU A 170 2.46 5.11 -2.92
CA LEU A 170 3.13 3.83 -3.19
C LEU A 170 2.12 2.68 -3.24
N GLY A 171 1.10 2.70 -2.37
CA GLY A 171 -0.02 1.75 -2.41
C GLY A 171 -0.81 1.80 -3.71
N PHE A 172 -1.20 3.00 -4.14
CA PHE A 172 -1.83 3.19 -5.45
C PHE A 172 -0.93 2.69 -6.58
N HIS A 173 0.35 3.05 -6.55
CA HIS A 173 1.34 2.62 -7.56
C HIS A 173 1.50 1.10 -7.60
N PHE A 174 1.51 0.45 -6.44
CA PHE A 174 1.54 -0.99 -6.29
C PHE A 174 0.29 -1.62 -6.92
N ILE A 175 -0.91 -1.16 -6.57
CA ILE A 175 -2.16 -1.74 -7.08
C ILE A 175 -2.22 -1.62 -8.61
N VAL A 176 -1.93 -0.43 -9.15
CA VAL A 176 -2.00 -0.19 -10.60
C VAL A 176 -1.01 -1.06 -11.36
N ASN A 177 0.24 -1.22 -10.87
CA ASN A 177 1.23 -2.03 -11.59
C ASN A 177 0.97 -3.55 -11.49
N ASN A 178 0.34 -4.03 -10.42
CA ASN A 178 0.17 -5.46 -10.18
C ASN A 178 -1.17 -6.00 -10.67
N PHE A 179 -2.24 -5.18 -10.66
CA PHE A 179 -3.59 -5.66 -10.96
C PHE A 179 -4.13 -5.16 -12.31
N TYR A 180 -3.65 -4.04 -12.84
CA TYR A 180 -4.09 -3.54 -14.14
C TYR A 180 -3.19 -4.03 -15.28
N ASN A 181 -3.77 -4.76 -16.23
CA ASN A 181 -3.07 -5.16 -17.45
C ASN A 181 -2.81 -3.95 -18.36
N LYS A 182 -1.54 -3.59 -18.54
CA LYS A 182 -1.10 -2.43 -19.35
C LYS A 182 -1.59 -2.46 -20.82
N LYS A 183 -1.94 -3.64 -21.36
CA LYS A 183 -2.53 -3.77 -22.71
C LYS A 183 -4.01 -3.40 -22.73
N HIS A 184 -4.77 -3.76 -21.70
CA HIS A 184 -6.21 -3.52 -21.62
C HIS A 184 -6.57 -2.17 -20.99
N PHE A 185 -5.66 -1.59 -20.22
CA PHE A 185 -5.86 -0.32 -19.52
C PHE A 185 -4.83 0.72 -19.96
N PRO A 186 -5.07 1.46 -21.07
CA PRO A 186 -4.11 2.41 -21.61
C PRO A 186 -3.74 3.55 -20.66
N PHE A 187 -4.63 3.90 -19.72
CA PHE A 187 -4.36 4.93 -18.70
C PHE A 187 -3.09 4.60 -17.92
N VAL A 188 -2.82 3.31 -17.67
CA VAL A 188 -1.66 2.85 -16.89
C VAL A 188 -0.37 3.37 -17.50
N LYS A 189 -0.17 3.16 -18.80
CA LYS A 189 1.04 3.63 -19.50
C LYS A 189 1.11 5.16 -19.52
N LYS A 190 -0.01 5.83 -19.79
CA LYS A 190 -0.07 7.29 -19.92
C LYS A 190 0.22 8.01 -18.60
N MET A 191 -0.41 7.56 -17.51
CA MET A 191 -0.22 8.12 -16.17
C MET A 191 1.18 7.83 -15.63
N MET A 192 1.72 6.62 -15.84
CA MET A 192 3.09 6.28 -15.42
C MET A 192 4.17 7.05 -16.18
N SER A 193 3.88 7.53 -17.39
CA SER A 193 4.77 8.41 -18.15
C SER A 193 4.61 9.89 -17.85
N ASP A 194 3.64 10.28 -17.01
CA ASP A 194 3.44 11.67 -16.63
C ASP A 194 4.51 12.13 -15.63
N GLU A 195 5.20 13.23 -15.93
CA GLU A 195 6.29 13.75 -15.11
C GLU A 195 5.82 14.16 -13.70
N ILE A 196 4.59 14.66 -13.56
CA ILE A 196 4.01 15.03 -12.26
C ILE A 196 3.79 13.76 -11.44
N TYR A 197 3.21 12.72 -12.06
CA TYR A 197 3.02 11.42 -11.40
C TYR A 197 4.34 10.82 -10.96
N GLN A 198 5.34 10.77 -11.85
CA GLN A 198 6.67 10.26 -11.52
C GLN A 198 7.30 11.03 -10.37
N SER A 199 7.15 12.35 -10.36
CA SER A 199 7.69 13.20 -9.30
C SER A 199 7.04 12.92 -7.95
N ILE A 200 5.72 12.67 -7.90
CA ILE A 200 5.01 12.25 -6.68
C ILE A 200 5.56 10.92 -6.17
N ILE A 201 5.69 9.91 -7.05
CA ILE A 201 6.20 8.59 -6.68
C ILE A 201 7.64 8.67 -6.20
N ILE A 202 8.50 9.42 -6.88
CA ILE A 202 9.90 9.63 -6.45
C ILE A 202 9.92 10.23 -5.05
N ARG A 203 9.14 11.28 -4.77
CA ARG A 203 9.08 11.88 -3.42
C ARG A 203 8.63 10.86 -2.37
N ALA A 204 7.63 10.03 -2.68
CA ALA A 204 7.18 8.97 -1.77
C ALA A 204 8.27 7.93 -1.50
N GLN A 205 8.99 7.50 -2.54
CA GLN A 205 10.14 6.60 -2.40
C GLN A 205 11.26 7.23 -1.56
N LYS A 206 11.55 8.51 -1.75
CA LYS A 206 12.54 9.22 -0.92
C LYS A 206 12.13 9.33 0.54
N ARG A 207 10.83 9.48 0.81
CA ARG A 207 10.32 9.49 2.18
C ARG A 207 10.49 8.12 2.85
N LEU A 208 10.05 7.05 2.20
CA LEU A 208 9.87 5.75 2.85
C LEU A 208 10.91 4.69 2.48
N TRP A 209 11.27 4.60 1.21
CA TRP A 209 12.14 3.55 0.70
C TRP A 209 13.61 3.89 0.82
N GLU A 210 14.00 5.16 0.65
CA GLU A 210 15.41 5.57 0.86
C GLU A 210 15.89 5.25 2.30
N PRO A 211 15.17 5.63 3.38
CA PRO A 211 15.47 5.17 4.74
C PRO A 211 15.61 3.66 4.87
N TYR A 212 14.62 2.92 4.34
CA TYR A 212 14.58 1.47 4.38
C TYR A 212 15.80 0.83 3.71
N PHE A 213 16.13 1.23 2.49
CA PHE A 213 17.27 0.65 1.77
C PHE A 213 18.61 1.09 2.36
N ASN A 214 18.72 2.35 2.81
CA ASN A 214 19.93 2.84 3.47
C ASN A 214 20.22 2.11 4.78
N ALA A 215 19.19 1.58 5.45
CA ALA A 215 19.36 0.84 6.68
C ALA A 215 20.21 -0.44 6.51
N PHE A 216 20.33 -0.97 5.30
CA PHE A 216 21.13 -2.16 4.98
C PHE A 216 22.56 -1.85 4.53
N ASN A 217 22.93 -0.57 4.42
CA ASN A 217 24.31 -0.18 4.09
C ASN A 217 25.26 -0.51 5.26
N ASN A 218 26.52 -0.79 4.94
CA ASN A 218 27.56 -1.02 5.95
C ASN A 218 27.68 0.18 6.90
N GLY A 219 27.64 -0.08 8.21
CA GLY A 219 27.74 0.96 9.24
C GLY A 219 26.43 1.68 9.56
N SER A 220 25.31 1.27 8.96
CA SER A 220 23.99 1.73 9.39
C SER A 220 23.72 1.37 10.86
N THR A 221 23.12 2.32 11.58
CA THR A 221 22.70 2.16 12.98
C THR A 221 21.18 2.21 13.11
N HIS A 222 20.45 1.88 12.04
CA HIS A 222 19.00 1.95 12.04
C HIS A 222 18.39 0.94 13.03
N LEU A 223 17.45 1.37 13.87
CA LEU A 223 16.92 0.58 14.99
C LEU A 223 15.80 -0.40 14.59
N ASN A 224 15.00 -0.03 13.59
CA ASN A 224 13.86 -0.85 13.14
C ASN A 224 14.18 -1.71 11.90
N PHE A 225 14.78 -1.13 10.86
CA PHE A 225 15.13 -1.82 9.61
C PHE A 225 16.46 -2.58 9.69
N THR A 226 16.58 -3.50 10.66
CA THR A 226 17.73 -4.41 10.74
C THR A 226 17.48 -5.68 9.92
N LYS A 227 18.55 -6.40 9.55
CA LYS A 227 18.41 -7.68 8.83
C LYS A 227 17.59 -8.68 9.62
N GLU A 228 17.76 -8.71 10.93
CA GLU A 228 17.08 -9.62 11.85
C GLU A 228 15.58 -9.30 11.95
N LYS A 229 15.23 -8.01 12.02
CA LYS A 229 13.82 -7.57 12.10
C LYS A 229 13.08 -7.72 10.77
N ILE A 230 13.74 -7.45 9.64
CA ILE A 230 13.10 -7.48 8.31
C ILE A 230 13.15 -8.87 7.67
N PHE A 231 14.22 -9.63 7.91
CA PHE A 231 14.41 -10.99 7.42
C PHE A 231 14.68 -11.93 8.60
N PRO A 232 13.70 -12.17 9.49
CA PRO A 232 13.91 -12.99 10.68
C PRO A 232 14.26 -14.46 10.41
N LEU A 233 14.15 -14.92 9.15
CA LEU A 233 14.63 -16.23 8.71
C LEU A 233 16.11 -16.22 8.25
N TYR A 234 16.70 -15.04 8.05
CA TYR A 234 18.09 -14.89 7.65
C TYR A 234 18.99 -15.34 8.80
N SER A 235 19.70 -16.45 8.59
CA SER A 235 20.58 -17.04 9.59
C SER A 235 22.03 -16.69 9.29
N ASN A 236 22.72 -16.09 10.27
CA ASN A 236 24.17 -15.85 10.21
C ASN A 236 24.91 -17.11 10.69
N TYR A 237 24.94 -18.15 9.86
CA TYR A 237 25.83 -19.30 10.07
C TYR A 237 27.11 -19.12 9.27
#